data_AF-A0A0J9TZ17-F1
#
_entry.id   AF-A0A0J9TZ17-F1
#
_cell.length_a   1.000
_cell.length_b   1.000
_cell.length_c   1.000
_cell.angle_alpha   90.00
_cell.angle_beta   90.00
_cell.angle_gamma   90.00
#
_symmetry.space_group_name_H-M   'P 1'
#
loop_
_entity.id
_entity.type
_entity.pdbx_description
1 polymer ?
#
loop_
_entity_poly.entity_id
_entity_poly.type
_entity_poly.pdbx_seq_one_letter_code
_entity_poly.pdbx_strand_id
1 'polypeptide(L)'
;MLIFSIFIYNIILEILTCGCIFFIILFEVIFKILFRHNNKCFLIKKTYLYLIKKFQSLYEKYDHIFEICAKDDNIETYSHCSDYEQMFKGIDHNGCSNLNKACPIITKYIKQLEESSENVTEGCIYLYYYMHGKFIVNKSSCNILAIYKKLLQAYCDANAGKKCNDLLAHINNYDFVKMKKLMDQHSSFFDRTYKDDSNCEYAKECAESYEQYIKDCYGFVNSYYCNELKNFKYDYEDKMKEAKCPGVPNILTSAEVIDLQYFVVIPVSTILVICFISFILCKVNNNKYILYIKH
;
A
#
# COMPACT_ATOMS: atom_id res chain seq x y z
N MET A 1 -51.64 3.90 16.26
CA MET A 1 -51.27 2.58 15.70
C MET A 1 -51.65 2.40 14.23
N LEU A 2 -52.80 2.91 13.76
CA LEU A 2 -53.23 2.81 12.35
C LEU A 2 -52.54 3.79 11.37
N ILE A 3 -52.08 4.96 11.85
CA ILE A 3 -51.40 5.96 11.01
C ILE A 3 -49.96 5.53 10.65
N PHE A 4 -49.29 4.80 11.54
CA PHE A 4 -47.94 4.29 11.32
C PHE A 4 -47.89 3.16 10.27
N SER A 5 -48.93 2.32 10.23
CA SER A 5 -49.04 1.24 9.24
C SER A 5 -49.34 1.75 7.84
N ILE A 6 -50.11 2.84 7.69
CA ILE A 6 -50.37 3.47 6.39
C ILE A 6 -49.12 4.21 5.88
N PHE A 7 -48.36 4.84 6.79
CA PHE A 7 -47.10 5.50 6.45
C PHE A 7 -46.03 4.50 5.97
N ILE A 8 -45.92 3.35 6.64
CA ILE A 8 -45.02 2.26 6.21
C ILE A 8 -45.51 1.61 4.90
N TYR A 9 -46.82 1.45 4.71
CA TYR A 9 -47.35 0.88 3.46
C TYR A 9 -47.10 1.80 2.25
N ASN A 10 -47.25 3.12 2.42
CA ASN A 10 -46.95 4.09 1.36
C ASN A 10 -45.45 4.22 1.08
N ILE A 11 -44.59 4.16 2.11
CA ILE A 11 -43.12 4.09 1.93
C ILE A 11 -42.72 2.82 1.18
N ILE A 12 -43.32 1.67 1.51
CA ILE A 12 -43.06 0.40 0.81
C ILE A 12 -43.57 0.44 -0.64
N LEU A 13 -44.70 1.13 -0.92
CA LEU A 13 -45.24 1.29 -2.27
C LEU A 13 -44.42 2.26 -3.13
N GLU A 14 -43.85 3.32 -2.54
CA GLU A 14 -42.89 4.22 -3.19
C GLU A 14 -41.54 3.52 -3.46
N ILE A 15 -41.07 2.67 -2.54
CA ILE A 15 -39.87 1.83 -2.74
C ILE A 15 -40.11 0.78 -3.84
N LEU A 16 -41.31 0.21 -3.94
CA LEU A 16 -41.68 -0.78 -4.97
C LEU A 16 -41.86 -0.20 -6.37
N THR A 17 -42.11 1.11 -6.51
CA THR A 17 -42.30 1.76 -7.82
C THR A 17 -41.07 2.53 -8.31
N CYS A 18 -40.15 2.95 -7.43
CA CYS A 18 -38.91 3.63 -7.81
C CYS A 18 -37.61 2.80 -7.60
N GLY A 19 -37.65 1.68 -6.86
CA GLY A 19 -36.43 1.00 -6.38
C GLY A 19 -35.62 0.24 -7.44
N CYS A 20 -36.25 -0.32 -8.47
CA CYS A 20 -35.53 -1.20 -9.41
C CYS A 20 -34.59 -0.43 -10.36
N ILE A 21 -34.93 0.80 -10.74
CA ILE A 21 -34.09 1.62 -11.62
C ILE A 21 -33.00 2.33 -10.81
N PHE A 22 -33.33 2.79 -9.60
CA PHE A 22 -32.36 3.49 -8.74
C PHE A 22 -31.24 2.55 -8.28
N PHE A 23 -31.53 1.29 -7.95
CA PHE A 23 -30.49 0.32 -7.56
C PHE A 23 -29.60 -0.12 -8.74
N ILE A 24 -30.12 -0.24 -9.96
CA ILE A 24 -29.32 -0.55 -11.15
C ILE A 24 -28.41 0.64 -11.50
N ILE A 25 -28.92 1.87 -11.43
CA ILE A 25 -28.12 3.08 -11.66
C ILE A 25 -27.07 3.26 -10.56
N LEU A 26 -27.42 3.02 -9.29
CA LEU A 26 -26.47 3.12 -8.18
C LEU A 26 -25.37 2.06 -8.31
N PHE A 27 -25.69 0.85 -8.76
CA PHE A 27 -24.71 -0.20 -9.01
C PHE A 27 -23.81 0.10 -10.22
N GLU A 28 -24.37 0.61 -11.33
CA GLU A 28 -23.61 1.09 -12.50
C GLU A 28 -22.70 2.28 -12.18
N VAL A 29 -23.18 3.23 -11.36
CA VAL A 29 -22.43 4.42 -10.94
C VAL A 29 -21.31 4.03 -9.98
N ILE A 30 -21.58 3.15 -9.01
CA ILE A 30 -20.54 2.62 -8.10
C ILE A 30 -19.52 1.79 -8.89
N PHE A 31 -19.95 0.97 -9.85
CA PHE A 31 -19.04 0.20 -10.70
C PHE A 31 -18.18 1.10 -11.61
N LYS A 32 -18.75 2.17 -12.18
CA LYS A 32 -18.01 3.19 -12.95
C LYS A 32 -17.07 4.04 -12.09
N ILE A 33 -17.41 4.30 -10.83
CA ILE A 33 -16.56 5.05 -9.90
C ILE A 33 -15.41 4.17 -9.41
N LEU A 34 -15.66 2.87 -9.18
CA LEU A 34 -14.64 1.92 -8.72
C LEU A 34 -13.67 1.46 -9.82
N PHE A 35 -14.05 1.50 -11.10
CA PHE A 35 -13.21 1.00 -12.21
C PHE A 35 -12.62 2.06 -13.15
N ARG A 36 -12.76 3.34 -12.84
CA ARG A 36 -12.27 4.41 -13.72
C ARG A 36 -11.00 5.05 -13.17
N HIS A 37 -9.88 4.33 -13.19
CA HIS A 37 -8.54 4.92 -13.31
C HIS A 37 -7.52 3.84 -13.67
N ASN A 38 -7.05 3.81 -14.93
CA ASN A 38 -5.65 4.10 -15.23
C ASN A 38 -5.37 4.04 -16.74
N ASN A 39 -5.15 5.24 -17.28
CA ASN A 39 -4.60 5.46 -18.62
C ASN A 39 -3.10 5.17 -18.64
N LYS A 40 -2.68 4.68 -19.81
CA LYS A 40 -1.29 4.47 -20.21
C LYS A 40 -0.47 5.77 -20.13
N CYS A 41 0.69 5.70 -19.48
CA CYS A 41 1.87 6.45 -19.88
C CYS A 41 3.11 5.67 -19.40
N PHE A 42 3.79 5.00 -20.32
CA PHE A 42 5.01 4.24 -20.00
C PHE A 42 6.06 4.54 -21.04
N LEU A 43 7.08 5.31 -20.65
CA LEU A 43 8.48 5.17 -21.04
C LEU A 43 9.28 6.29 -20.38
N ILE A 44 10.00 5.96 -19.30
CA ILE A 44 11.38 6.37 -18.97
C ILE A 44 11.73 5.85 -17.56
N LYS A 45 12.92 5.24 -17.43
CA LYS A 45 13.63 4.75 -16.21
C LYS A 45 13.13 3.45 -15.52
N LYS A 46 13.62 2.33 -16.06
CA LYS A 46 13.35 0.93 -15.64
C LYS A 46 13.75 0.58 -14.19
N THR A 47 14.66 1.32 -13.54
CA THR A 47 15.11 1.05 -12.15
C THR A 47 14.40 1.91 -11.10
N TYR A 48 14.10 3.17 -11.43
CA TYR A 48 13.38 4.12 -10.56
C TYR A 48 11.91 3.73 -10.39
N LEU A 49 11.26 3.34 -11.48
CA LEU A 49 9.86 2.91 -11.49
C LEU A 49 9.62 1.60 -10.70
N TYR A 50 10.68 0.82 -10.49
CA TYR A 50 10.57 -0.53 -9.92
C TYR A 50 10.44 -0.52 -8.39
N LEU A 51 11.11 0.40 -7.70
CA LEU A 51 10.97 0.57 -6.24
C LEU A 51 9.75 1.41 -5.88
N ILE A 52 9.39 2.39 -6.72
CA ILE A 52 8.16 3.19 -6.58
C ILE A 52 6.89 2.33 -6.68
N LYS A 53 6.88 1.33 -7.58
CA LYS A 53 5.77 0.37 -7.67
C LYS A 53 5.66 -0.58 -6.47
N LYS A 54 6.75 -0.81 -5.73
CA LYS A 54 6.82 -1.79 -4.63
C LYS A 54 6.38 -1.25 -3.27
N PHE A 55 6.33 0.08 -3.12
CA PHE A 55 5.90 0.78 -1.92
C PHE A 55 4.74 1.73 -2.25
N GLN A 56 3.72 1.19 -2.93
CA GLN A 56 2.68 1.98 -3.58
C GLN A 56 1.86 2.79 -2.57
N SER A 57 1.56 2.25 -1.39
CA SER A 57 0.74 2.96 -0.40
C SER A 57 1.47 4.15 0.20
N LEU A 58 2.77 4.00 0.47
CA LEU A 58 3.62 5.11 0.92
C LEU A 58 3.85 6.13 -0.19
N TYR A 59 4.04 5.66 -1.43
CA TYR A 59 4.21 6.52 -2.58
C TYR A 59 2.98 7.39 -2.82
N GLU A 60 1.79 6.80 -2.91
CA GLU A 60 0.53 7.54 -3.10
C GLU A 60 0.30 8.61 -2.03
N LYS A 61 0.74 8.33 -0.80
CA LYS A 61 0.58 9.26 0.33
C LYS A 61 1.65 10.35 0.37
N TYR A 62 2.92 10.05 0.13
CA TYR A 62 4.04 10.97 0.43
C TYR A 62 4.79 11.51 -0.80
N ASP A 63 4.53 11.01 -2.01
CA ASP A 63 5.23 11.48 -3.22
C ASP A 63 4.93 12.93 -3.56
N HIS A 64 3.72 13.40 -3.25
CA HIS A 64 3.32 14.79 -3.47
C HIS A 64 4.27 15.78 -2.76
N ILE A 65 4.84 15.41 -1.61
CA ILE A 65 5.85 16.21 -0.90
C ILE A 65 7.13 16.33 -1.75
N PHE A 66 7.55 15.26 -2.45
CA PHE A 66 8.68 15.34 -3.37
C PHE A 66 8.39 16.04 -4.69
N GLU A 67 7.16 15.96 -5.22
CA GLU A 67 6.80 16.69 -6.44
C GLU A 67 6.87 18.21 -6.22
N ILE A 68 6.62 18.69 -5.00
CA ILE A 68 6.88 20.08 -4.60
C ILE A 68 8.39 20.35 -4.54
N CYS A 69 9.20 19.37 -4.15
CA CYS A 69 10.65 19.50 -4.06
C CYS A 69 11.38 19.55 -5.42
N ALA A 70 10.89 18.83 -6.44
CA ALA A 70 11.56 18.66 -7.73
C ALA A 70 11.31 19.77 -8.77
N LYS A 71 10.38 20.69 -8.50
CA LYS A 71 10.00 21.78 -9.44
C LYS A 71 10.93 23.00 -9.41
N ASP A 72 11.80 23.11 -8.41
CA ASP A 72 12.85 24.13 -8.38
C ASP A 72 14.19 23.51 -8.76
N ASP A 73 14.69 23.81 -9.96
CA ASP A 73 16.08 23.55 -10.35
C ASP A 73 17.09 24.34 -9.49
N ASN A 74 16.60 25.28 -8.65
CA ASN A 74 17.37 25.93 -7.60
C ASN A 74 17.46 25.00 -6.38
N ILE A 75 18.53 24.21 -6.32
CA ILE A 75 18.91 23.52 -5.09
C ILE A 75 19.23 24.60 -4.05
N GLU A 76 18.30 24.85 -3.14
CA GLU A 76 18.55 25.70 -1.96
C GLU A 76 19.84 25.24 -1.29
N THR A 77 20.78 26.17 -1.15
CA THR A 77 22.07 25.88 -0.55
C THR A 77 21.93 26.02 0.97
N TYR A 78 21.83 24.89 1.67
CA TYR A 78 21.86 24.90 3.12
C TYR A 78 23.29 24.85 3.65
N SER A 79 23.63 25.68 4.62
CA SER A 79 24.98 25.77 5.18
C SER A 79 25.48 24.43 5.73
N HIS A 80 24.60 23.65 6.38
CA HIS A 80 24.92 22.31 6.90
C HIS A 80 25.09 21.24 5.81
N CYS A 81 24.79 21.56 4.55
CA CYS A 81 25.01 20.68 3.40
C CYS A 81 26.31 20.99 2.62
N SER A 82 27.08 22.01 3.04
CA SER A 82 28.23 22.51 2.28
C SER A 82 29.43 21.55 2.22
N ASP A 83 29.63 20.72 3.25
CA ASP A 83 30.75 19.76 3.33
C ASP A 83 30.25 18.30 3.40
N TYR A 84 29.77 17.80 2.25
CA TYR A 84 29.25 16.43 2.15
C TYR A 84 30.36 15.36 2.28
N GLU A 85 31.60 15.68 1.90
CA GLU A 85 32.74 14.76 2.01
C GLU A 85 33.11 14.51 3.48
N GLN A 86 33.15 15.58 4.28
CA GLN A 86 33.33 15.46 5.72
C GLN A 86 32.14 14.75 6.38
N MET A 87 30.90 15.04 5.96
CA MET A 87 29.69 14.43 6.50
C MET A 87 29.69 12.90 6.40
N PHE A 88 30.21 12.36 5.29
CA PHE A 88 30.26 10.93 5.03
C PHE A 88 31.64 10.30 5.28
N LYS A 89 32.56 11.02 5.92
CA LYS A 89 33.88 10.50 6.29
C LYS A 89 33.74 9.23 7.13
N GLY A 90 34.38 8.15 6.68
CA GLY A 90 34.35 6.84 7.34
C GLY A 90 33.12 5.99 7.01
N ILE A 91 32.26 6.41 6.08
CA ILE A 91 31.14 5.61 5.56
C ILE A 91 31.51 5.09 4.17
N ASP A 92 31.32 3.79 3.94
CA ASP A 92 31.43 3.24 2.59
C ASP A 92 30.26 3.71 1.72
N HIS A 93 30.60 4.56 0.76
CA HIS A 93 29.65 5.17 -0.17
C HIS A 93 30.08 4.99 -1.63
N ASN A 94 31.02 4.08 -1.91
CA ASN A 94 31.54 3.83 -3.26
C ASN A 94 30.45 3.30 -4.22
N GLY A 95 29.44 2.62 -3.69
CA GLY A 95 28.27 2.17 -4.43
C GLY A 95 27.17 3.22 -4.59
N CYS A 96 27.34 4.42 -4.04
CA CYS A 96 26.34 5.48 -4.06
C CYS A 96 26.70 6.54 -5.13
N SER A 97 25.71 7.22 -5.69
CA SER A 97 25.91 8.34 -6.62
C SER A 97 25.11 9.56 -6.20
N ASN A 98 25.50 10.73 -6.70
CA ASN A 98 24.78 12.00 -6.50
C ASN A 98 24.56 12.39 -5.03
N LEU A 99 25.46 11.97 -4.12
CA LEU A 99 25.34 12.23 -2.69
C LEU A 99 25.43 13.72 -2.33
N ASN A 100 26.14 14.52 -3.13
CA ASN A 100 26.15 15.97 -3.03
C ASN A 100 24.74 16.59 -3.13
N LYS A 101 23.78 15.90 -3.77
CA LYS A 101 22.37 16.32 -3.83
C LYS A 101 21.50 15.77 -2.71
N ALA A 102 22.00 14.79 -1.94
CA ALA A 102 21.20 14.11 -0.92
C ALA A 102 20.80 15.06 0.23
N CYS A 103 21.76 15.84 0.76
CA CYS A 103 21.50 16.76 1.88
C CYS A 103 20.47 17.85 1.56
N PRO A 104 20.55 18.56 0.43
CA PRO A 104 19.53 19.55 0.08
C PRO A 104 18.14 18.94 -0.10
N ILE A 105 18.04 17.78 -0.78
CA ILE A 105 16.76 17.10 -1.02
C ILE A 105 16.11 16.68 0.31
N ILE A 106 16.88 16.06 1.19
CA ILE A 106 16.40 15.59 2.50
C ILE A 106 16.00 16.76 3.38
N THR A 107 16.80 17.82 3.41
CA THR A 107 16.50 19.02 4.20
C THR A 107 15.18 19.64 3.76
N LYS A 108 14.98 19.82 2.44
CA LYS A 108 13.74 20.38 1.90
C LYS A 108 12.54 19.49 2.22
N TYR A 109 12.68 18.17 2.05
CA TYR A 109 11.61 17.21 2.34
C TYR A 109 11.22 17.22 3.82
N ILE A 110 12.19 17.19 4.74
CA ILE A 110 11.89 17.14 6.19
C ILE A 110 11.20 18.42 6.63
N LYS A 111 11.63 19.60 6.18
CA LYS A 111 10.94 20.86 6.47
C LYS A 111 9.47 20.81 6.07
N GLN A 112 9.20 20.35 4.84
CA GLN A 112 7.83 20.22 4.35
C GLN A 112 7.03 19.17 5.13
N LEU A 113 7.64 18.03 5.48
CA LEU A 113 7.02 17.02 6.32
C LEU A 113 6.67 17.58 7.70
N GLU A 114 7.55 18.37 8.31
CA GLU A 114 7.34 19.01 9.62
C GLU A 114 6.29 20.12 9.60
N GLU A 115 6.06 20.75 8.45
CA GLU A 115 5.02 21.75 8.19
C GLU A 115 3.67 21.12 7.81
N SER A 116 3.68 19.87 7.35
CA SER A 116 2.47 19.11 7.03
C SER A 116 1.77 18.55 8.28
N SER A 117 0.51 18.12 8.12
CA SER A 117 -0.21 17.34 9.13
C SER A 117 0.04 15.83 9.02
N GLU A 118 1.00 15.41 8.19
CA GLU A 118 1.24 14.01 7.90
C GLU A 118 2.00 13.28 9.01
N ASN A 119 1.91 11.96 9.02
CA ASN A 119 2.66 11.13 9.96
C ASN A 119 4.17 11.19 9.64
N VAL A 120 4.95 11.74 10.57
CA VAL A 120 6.41 11.89 10.45
C VAL A 120 7.11 10.53 10.31
N THR A 121 6.64 9.50 11.01
CA THR A 121 7.25 8.15 10.96
C THR A 121 7.16 7.57 9.56
N GLU A 122 5.97 7.60 8.98
CA GLU A 122 5.70 7.09 7.63
C GLU A 122 6.43 7.91 6.57
N GLY A 123 6.47 9.25 6.72
CA GLY A 123 7.24 10.13 5.85
C GLY A 123 8.75 9.86 5.90
N CYS A 124 9.31 9.57 7.07
CA CYS A 124 10.71 9.17 7.21
C CYS A 124 11.01 7.82 6.55
N ILE A 125 10.13 6.85 6.74
CA ILE A 125 10.21 5.55 6.08
C ILE A 125 10.21 5.73 4.56
N TYR A 126 9.28 6.53 4.04
CA TYR A 126 9.21 6.87 2.61
C TYR A 126 10.44 7.64 2.11
N LEU A 127 11.00 8.57 2.89
CA LEU A 127 12.24 9.25 2.55
C LEU A 127 13.42 8.27 2.42
N TYR A 128 13.53 7.31 3.35
CA TYR A 128 14.54 6.25 3.26
C TYR A 128 14.37 5.41 2.00
N TYR A 129 13.12 5.05 1.65
CA TYR A 129 12.78 4.37 0.39
C TYR A 129 13.25 5.11 -0.85
N TYR A 130 12.89 6.39 -0.91
CA TYR A 130 13.26 7.27 -1.99
C TYR A 130 14.78 7.34 -2.15
N MET A 131 15.51 7.47 -1.04
CA MET A 131 16.97 7.48 -1.05
C MET A 131 17.57 6.18 -1.59
N HIS A 132 17.03 5.04 -1.14
CA HIS A 132 17.45 3.73 -1.60
C HIS A 132 17.27 3.58 -3.12
N GLY A 133 16.17 4.10 -3.68
CA GLY A 133 15.91 4.07 -5.12
C GLY A 133 16.70 5.09 -5.94
N LYS A 134 17.06 6.23 -5.36
CA LYS A 134 17.67 7.36 -6.08
C LYS A 134 19.20 7.38 -6.04
N PHE A 135 19.80 7.02 -4.91
CA PHE A 135 21.23 7.21 -4.68
C PHE A 135 22.06 5.94 -4.76
N ILE A 136 21.45 4.75 -4.71
CA ILE A 136 22.17 3.47 -4.82
C ILE A 136 22.42 3.13 -6.29
N VAL A 137 23.69 2.94 -6.66
CA VAL A 137 24.11 2.39 -7.96
C VAL A 137 24.52 0.93 -7.82
N ASN A 138 25.27 0.60 -6.76
CA ASN A 138 25.62 -0.77 -6.39
C ASN A 138 25.18 -1.05 -4.95
N LYS A 139 24.28 -2.02 -4.78
CA LYS A 139 23.70 -2.40 -3.48
C LYS A 139 24.73 -2.96 -2.50
N SER A 140 25.81 -3.59 -2.98
CA SER A 140 26.79 -4.26 -2.11
C SER A 140 27.81 -3.32 -1.45
N SER A 141 27.91 -2.07 -1.89
CA SER A 141 28.95 -1.12 -1.45
C SER A 141 28.42 0.29 -1.16
N CYS A 142 27.10 0.42 -0.96
CA CYS A 142 26.47 1.68 -0.58
C CYS A 142 25.77 1.51 0.78
N ASN A 143 26.35 2.05 1.85
CA ASN A 143 25.72 2.04 3.17
C ASN A 143 24.69 3.17 3.29
N ILE A 144 23.59 3.05 2.53
CA ILE A 144 22.56 4.08 2.44
C ILE A 144 21.93 4.40 3.81
N LEU A 145 21.83 3.42 4.71
CA LEU A 145 21.30 3.63 6.05
C LEU A 145 22.20 4.53 6.89
N ALA A 146 23.52 4.31 6.84
CA ALA A 146 24.47 5.17 7.56
C ALA A 146 24.44 6.59 7.00
N ILE A 147 24.36 6.72 5.67
CA ILE A 147 24.21 8.01 4.98
C ILE A 147 22.93 8.72 5.42
N TYR A 148 21.79 8.02 5.39
CA TYR A 148 20.50 8.54 5.82
C TYR A 148 20.53 9.03 7.27
N LYS A 149 21.10 8.23 8.19
CA LYS A 149 21.30 8.62 9.59
C LYS A 149 22.12 9.90 9.75
N LYS A 150 23.23 10.05 9.00
CA LYS A 150 24.05 11.26 9.04
C LYS A 150 23.32 12.48 8.52
N LEU A 151 22.51 12.32 7.49
CA LEU A 151 21.73 13.41 6.90
C LEU A 151 20.64 13.91 7.85
N LEU A 152 19.95 13.00 8.53
CA LEU A 152 19.00 13.36 9.59
C LEU A 152 19.70 14.04 10.77
N GLN A 153 20.87 13.55 11.18
CA GLN A 153 21.64 14.19 12.25
C GLN A 153 22.06 15.61 11.86
N ALA A 154 22.60 15.81 10.66
CA ALA A 154 23.02 17.12 10.18
C ALA A 154 21.85 18.11 10.09
N TYR A 155 20.68 17.65 9.64
CA TYR A 155 19.45 18.44 9.69
C TYR A 155 19.12 18.87 11.12
N CYS A 156 19.20 17.95 12.07
CA CYS A 156 18.84 18.18 13.46
C CYS A 156 19.81 19.07 14.22
N ASP A 157 21.11 18.94 13.96
CA ASP A 157 22.13 19.81 14.52
C ASP A 157 21.92 21.27 14.08
N ALA A 158 21.42 21.47 12.86
CA ALA A 158 21.16 22.79 12.28
C ALA A 158 19.80 23.41 12.70
N ASN A 159 18.79 22.60 13.05
CA ASN A 159 17.41 23.04 13.29
C ASN A 159 16.86 22.63 14.68
N ALA A 160 17.73 22.57 15.70
CA ALA A 160 17.47 21.96 17.01
C ALA A 160 16.06 22.22 17.59
N GLY A 161 15.35 21.14 17.96
CA GLY A 161 14.01 21.20 18.56
C GLY A 161 13.41 19.81 18.87
N LYS A 162 12.25 19.76 19.55
CA LYS A 162 11.56 18.51 19.97
C LYS A 162 11.30 17.55 18.80
N LYS A 163 10.95 18.08 17.62
CA LYS A 163 10.68 17.32 16.39
C LYS A 163 11.87 16.48 15.92
N CYS A 164 13.10 16.90 16.24
CA CYS A 164 14.31 16.18 15.85
C CYS A 164 14.61 14.94 16.69
N ASN A 165 14.23 14.93 17.97
CA ASN A 165 14.32 13.73 18.78
C ASN A 165 13.38 12.64 18.25
N ASP A 166 12.18 13.05 17.84
CA ASP A 166 11.19 12.14 17.23
C ASP A 166 11.76 11.57 15.91
N LEU A 167 12.27 12.45 15.03
CA LEU A 167 12.91 12.09 13.75
C LEU A 167 14.03 11.05 13.90
N LEU A 168 14.96 11.27 14.83
CA LEU A 168 16.10 10.37 15.06
C LEU A 168 15.67 9.06 15.76
N ALA A 169 14.67 9.11 16.64
CA ALA A 169 14.12 7.92 17.29
C ALA A 169 13.44 6.98 16.28
N HIS A 170 12.83 7.51 15.22
CA HIS A 170 12.13 6.72 14.21
C HIS A 170 13.03 5.73 13.47
N ILE A 171 14.31 6.04 13.25
CA ILE A 171 15.23 5.13 12.52
C ILE A 171 15.46 3.82 13.28
N ASN A 172 15.33 3.86 14.62
CA ASN A 172 15.45 2.69 15.47
C ASN A 172 14.07 2.14 15.89
N ASN A 173 12.98 2.73 15.38
CA ASN A 173 11.63 2.25 15.64
C ASN A 173 11.43 0.87 15.00
N TYR A 174 10.69 0.02 15.70
CA TYR A 174 10.33 -1.33 15.28
C TYR A 174 9.77 -1.39 13.85
N ASP A 175 8.89 -0.46 13.49
CA ASP A 175 8.26 -0.43 12.18
C ASP A 175 9.27 -0.09 11.08
N PHE A 176 10.18 0.87 11.32
CA PHE A 176 11.26 1.18 10.38
C PHE A 176 12.16 -0.04 10.13
N VAL A 177 12.53 -0.75 11.20
CA VAL A 177 13.38 -1.95 11.11
C VAL A 177 12.71 -3.05 10.29
N LYS A 178 11.43 -3.33 10.58
CA LYS A 178 10.62 -4.28 9.80
C LYS A 178 10.52 -3.89 8.34
N MET A 179 10.19 -2.63 8.12
CA MET A 179 9.93 -2.08 6.82
C MET A 179 11.22 -2.12 5.96
N LYS A 180 12.36 -1.73 6.53
CA LYS A 180 13.70 -1.93 5.93
C LYS A 180 13.96 -3.39 5.56
N LYS A 181 13.69 -4.33 6.47
CA LYS A 181 13.95 -5.76 6.23
C LYS A 181 13.09 -6.28 5.07
N LEU A 182 11.83 -5.85 5.00
CA LEU A 182 10.92 -6.15 3.89
C LEU A 182 11.51 -5.65 2.55
N MET A 183 12.05 -4.42 2.50
CA MET A 183 12.68 -3.90 1.27
C MET A 183 13.88 -4.72 0.84
N ASP A 184 14.77 -5.03 1.78
CA ASP A 184 16.01 -5.74 1.48
C ASP A 184 15.67 -7.11 0.87
N GLN A 185 14.64 -7.76 1.41
CA GLN A 185 14.12 -9.04 0.91
C GLN A 185 13.44 -8.91 -0.45
N HIS A 186 12.52 -7.95 -0.65
CA HIS A 186 11.94 -7.68 -1.97
C HIS A 186 13.03 -7.42 -3.01
N SER A 187 13.96 -6.53 -2.68
CA SER A 187 15.06 -6.11 -3.54
C SER A 187 15.88 -7.32 -4.01
N SER A 188 16.31 -8.18 -3.08
CA SER A 188 17.06 -9.39 -3.38
C SER A 188 16.26 -10.41 -4.18
N PHE A 189 15.01 -10.69 -3.77
CA PHE A 189 14.15 -11.68 -4.44
C PHE A 189 13.88 -11.29 -5.91
N PHE A 190 13.66 -10.01 -6.14
CA PHE A 190 13.25 -9.53 -7.44
C PHE A 190 14.39 -9.33 -8.44
N ASP A 191 15.61 -9.16 -7.98
CA ASP A 191 16.80 -9.06 -8.85
C ASP A 191 17.22 -10.43 -9.43
N ARG A 192 16.71 -11.53 -8.90
CA ARG A 192 17.10 -12.90 -9.28
C ARG A 192 16.21 -13.50 -10.34
N THR A 193 16.68 -14.52 -11.04
CA THR A 193 15.84 -15.37 -11.90
C THR A 193 15.72 -16.76 -11.31
N TYR A 194 14.53 -17.35 -11.41
CA TYR A 194 14.21 -18.67 -10.86
C TYR A 194 13.93 -19.68 -11.98
N LYS A 195 14.71 -19.61 -13.06
CA LYS A 195 14.55 -20.50 -14.24
C LYS A 195 15.14 -21.90 -14.02
N ASP A 196 15.88 -22.07 -12.95
CA ASP A 196 16.52 -23.28 -12.44
C ASP A 196 16.54 -23.23 -10.90
N ASP A 197 17.13 -24.25 -10.28
CA ASP A 197 17.16 -24.44 -8.83
C ASP A 197 18.16 -23.55 -8.08
N SER A 198 19.05 -22.85 -8.78
CA SER A 198 20.20 -22.15 -8.18
C SER A 198 19.84 -21.04 -7.20
N ASN A 199 18.67 -20.42 -7.36
CA ASN A 199 18.19 -19.35 -6.50
C ASN A 199 17.01 -19.80 -5.59
N CYS A 200 16.62 -21.06 -5.60
CA CYS A 200 15.39 -21.48 -4.92
C CYS A 200 15.45 -21.40 -3.40
N GLU A 201 16.64 -21.52 -2.80
CA GLU A 201 16.80 -21.26 -1.36
C GLU A 201 16.44 -19.81 -1.01
N TYR A 202 16.79 -18.85 -1.87
CA TYR A 202 16.38 -17.44 -1.66
C TYR A 202 14.87 -17.25 -1.77
N ALA A 203 14.22 -17.93 -2.72
CA ALA A 203 12.77 -17.87 -2.84
C ALA A 203 12.08 -18.47 -1.60
N LYS A 204 12.64 -19.56 -1.08
CA LYS A 204 12.18 -20.21 0.16
C LYS A 204 12.34 -19.31 1.38
N GLU A 205 13.52 -18.76 1.62
CA GLU A 205 13.78 -17.82 2.73
C GLU A 205 12.85 -16.59 2.65
N CYS A 206 12.56 -16.13 1.43
CA CYS A 206 11.67 -15.01 1.19
C CYS A 206 10.23 -15.34 1.57
N ALA A 207 9.73 -16.51 1.15
CA ALA A 207 8.41 -17.00 1.54
C ALA A 207 8.30 -17.21 3.06
N GLU A 208 9.28 -17.87 3.69
CA GLU A 208 9.30 -18.11 5.14
C GLU A 208 9.30 -16.80 5.94
N SER A 209 10.06 -15.81 5.49
CA SER A 209 10.09 -14.48 6.11
C SER A 209 8.75 -13.76 5.97
N TYR A 210 8.13 -13.85 4.79
CA TYR A 210 6.79 -13.30 4.59
C TYR A 210 5.77 -13.88 5.56
N GLU A 211 5.76 -15.21 5.73
CA GLU A 211 4.84 -15.89 6.66
C GLU A 211 5.05 -15.48 8.13
N GLN A 212 6.24 -15.01 8.49
CA GLN A 212 6.48 -14.44 9.81
C GLN A 212 5.87 -13.03 9.95
N TYR A 213 6.02 -12.20 8.92
CA TYR A 213 5.57 -10.80 8.92
C TYR A 213 4.06 -10.64 8.76
N ILE A 214 3.45 -11.47 7.92
CA ILE A 214 2.02 -11.35 7.60
C ILE A 214 1.12 -11.63 8.82
N LYS A 215 1.65 -12.32 9.84
CA LYS A 215 0.96 -12.59 11.11
C LYS A 215 0.56 -11.33 11.86
N ASP A 216 1.37 -10.29 11.78
CA ASP A 216 1.08 -9.00 12.43
C ASP A 216 -0.05 -8.24 11.72
N CYS A 217 -0.43 -8.69 10.53
CA CYS A 217 -1.49 -8.11 9.72
C CYS A 217 -2.83 -8.85 9.82
N TYR A 218 -2.88 -9.94 10.59
CA TYR A 218 -4.12 -10.66 10.83
C TYR A 218 -5.12 -9.81 11.63
N GLY A 219 -6.40 -9.84 11.24
CA GLY A 219 -7.46 -9.11 11.94
C GLY A 219 -7.72 -7.69 11.44
N PHE A 220 -7.54 -7.43 10.14
CA PHE A 220 -7.86 -6.16 9.48
C PHE A 220 -7.06 -4.95 10.00
N VAL A 221 -5.80 -5.15 10.39
CA VAL A 221 -4.90 -4.03 10.69
C VAL A 221 -4.58 -3.29 9.39
N ASN A 222 -5.32 -2.21 9.11
CA ASN A 222 -5.02 -1.32 8.00
C ASN A 222 -3.83 -0.43 8.38
N SER A 223 -2.63 -0.96 8.14
CA SER A 223 -1.38 -0.22 8.22
C SER A 223 -0.69 -0.20 6.86
N TYR A 224 0.12 0.81 6.62
CA TYR A 224 0.97 0.88 5.44
C TYR A 224 1.86 -0.38 5.33
N TYR A 225 2.42 -0.85 6.45
CA TYR A 225 3.18 -2.10 6.50
C TYR A 225 2.41 -3.30 5.95
N CYS A 226 1.15 -3.46 6.38
CA CYS A 226 0.30 -4.55 5.91
C CYS A 226 -0.12 -4.39 4.45
N ASN A 227 -0.36 -3.16 3.99
CA ASN A 227 -0.65 -2.91 2.58
C ASN A 227 0.55 -3.24 1.68
N GLU A 228 1.78 -2.97 2.12
CA GLU A 228 2.97 -3.33 1.34
C GLU A 228 3.23 -4.84 1.34
N LEU A 229 2.93 -5.55 2.42
CA LEU A 229 2.95 -7.02 2.42
C LEU A 229 1.88 -7.61 1.48
N LYS A 230 0.70 -6.98 1.36
CA LYS A 230 -0.30 -7.39 0.37
C LYS A 230 0.21 -7.21 -1.05
N ASN A 231 0.82 -6.05 -1.35
CA ASN A 231 1.43 -5.78 -2.65
C ASN A 231 2.55 -6.78 -2.97
N PHE A 232 3.43 -7.05 -2.00
CA PHE A 232 4.49 -8.04 -2.14
C PHE A 232 3.99 -9.40 -2.57
N LYS A 233 2.93 -9.88 -1.92
CA LYS A 233 2.34 -11.18 -2.21
C LYS A 233 1.95 -11.28 -3.69
N TYR A 234 1.27 -10.28 -4.23
CA TYR A 234 0.89 -10.28 -5.64
C TYR A 234 2.11 -10.35 -6.56
N ASP A 235 3.15 -9.55 -6.29
CA ASP A 235 4.36 -9.54 -7.11
C ASP A 235 5.15 -10.86 -6.99
N TYR A 236 5.21 -11.44 -5.78
CA TYR A 236 5.87 -12.71 -5.52
C TYR A 236 5.20 -13.84 -6.29
N GLU A 237 3.88 -13.96 -6.14
CA GLU A 237 3.09 -15.02 -6.78
C GLU A 237 3.18 -14.92 -8.30
N ASP A 238 3.12 -13.70 -8.85
CA ASP A 238 3.30 -13.48 -10.29
C ASP A 238 4.68 -13.97 -10.77
N LYS A 239 5.75 -13.64 -10.03
CA LYS A 239 7.11 -14.07 -10.37
C LYS A 239 7.32 -15.58 -10.22
N MET A 240 6.62 -16.22 -9.28
CA MET A 240 6.74 -17.66 -9.02
C MET A 240 5.90 -18.53 -9.95
N LYS A 241 4.95 -17.98 -10.73
CA LYS A 241 4.14 -18.73 -11.71
C LYS A 241 4.97 -19.59 -12.66
N GLU A 242 6.11 -19.06 -13.11
CA GLU A 242 7.00 -19.71 -14.08
C GLU A 242 8.33 -20.18 -13.45
N ALA A 243 8.45 -20.12 -12.12
CA ALA A 243 9.67 -20.48 -11.41
C ALA A 243 9.86 -22.00 -11.32
N LYS A 244 11.10 -22.47 -11.51
CA LYS A 244 11.50 -23.88 -11.34
C LYS A 244 12.11 -24.11 -9.96
N CYS A 245 11.29 -23.87 -8.93
CA CYS A 245 11.70 -24.05 -7.53
C CYS A 245 10.87 -25.13 -6.83
N PRO A 246 11.29 -26.41 -6.89
CA PRO A 246 10.54 -27.48 -6.23
C PRO A 246 10.54 -27.27 -4.71
N GLY A 247 9.37 -27.44 -4.09
CA GLY A 247 9.22 -27.30 -2.64
C GLY A 247 9.12 -25.86 -2.12
N VAL A 248 9.20 -24.85 -3.00
CA VAL A 248 8.96 -23.45 -2.64
C VAL A 248 7.49 -23.11 -2.91
N PRO A 249 6.76 -22.51 -1.96
CA PRO A 249 5.37 -22.14 -2.16
C PRO A 249 5.25 -21.07 -3.26
N ASN A 250 4.37 -21.29 -4.22
CA ASN A 250 4.03 -20.33 -5.27
C ASN A 250 2.84 -19.43 -4.92
N ILE A 251 2.16 -19.73 -3.80
CA ILE A 251 1.05 -18.98 -3.22
C ILE A 251 1.39 -18.73 -1.75
N LEU A 252 1.28 -17.48 -1.31
CA LEU A 252 1.55 -17.07 0.06
C LEU A 252 0.26 -16.88 0.86
N THR A 253 0.33 -16.84 2.18
CA THR A 253 -0.85 -16.61 3.03
C THR A 253 -1.38 -15.17 2.88
N SER A 254 -2.71 -14.99 2.83
CA SER A 254 -3.31 -13.65 2.90
C SER A 254 -3.51 -13.21 4.35
N ALA A 255 -3.26 -11.93 4.64
CA ALA A 255 -3.61 -11.32 5.94
C ALA A 255 -5.13 -11.22 6.17
N GLU A 256 -5.90 -11.24 5.08
CA GLU A 256 -7.35 -11.22 5.10
C GLU A 256 -7.87 -12.59 5.54
N VAL A 257 -8.08 -12.74 6.85
CA VAL A 257 -8.94 -13.80 7.37
C VAL A 257 -10.36 -13.46 6.94
N ILE A 258 -10.75 -13.92 5.75
CA ILE A 258 -12.09 -13.79 5.14
C ILE A 258 -12.62 -12.35 5.21
N ASP A 259 -12.38 -11.60 4.14
CA ASP A 259 -12.83 -10.22 3.93
C ASP A 259 -14.23 -9.96 4.53
N LEU A 260 -14.35 -8.93 5.38
CA LEU A 260 -15.61 -8.60 6.09
C LEU A 260 -16.72 -8.26 5.09
N GLN A 261 -16.33 -7.76 3.90
CA GLN A 261 -17.23 -7.67 2.75
C GLN A 261 -17.76 -9.04 2.34
N TYR A 262 -16.92 -10.06 2.19
CA TYR A 262 -17.35 -11.41 1.84
C TYR A 262 -18.23 -12.03 2.95
N PHE A 263 -17.85 -11.84 4.23
CA PHE A 263 -18.56 -12.40 5.37
C PHE A 263 -19.92 -11.74 5.64
N VAL A 264 -20.11 -10.47 5.28
CA VAL A 264 -21.40 -9.76 5.45
C VAL A 264 -22.23 -9.81 4.17
N VAL A 265 -21.62 -9.59 3.00
CA VAL A 265 -22.34 -9.54 1.72
C VAL A 265 -22.93 -10.88 1.37
N ILE A 266 -22.24 -12.01 1.61
CA ILE A 266 -22.78 -13.34 1.27
C ILE A 266 -24.03 -13.70 2.07
N PRO A 267 -24.06 -13.63 3.42
CA PRO A 267 -25.28 -13.91 4.16
C PRO A 267 -26.38 -12.91 3.83
N VAL A 268 -26.06 -11.62 3.65
CA VAL A 268 -27.09 -10.61 3.30
C VAL A 268 -27.67 -10.85 1.91
N SER A 269 -26.84 -11.08 0.89
CA SER A 269 -27.28 -11.36 -0.48
C SER A 269 -28.04 -12.69 -0.57
N THR A 270 -27.63 -13.73 0.15
CA THR A 270 -28.34 -15.02 0.17
C THR A 270 -29.71 -14.89 0.84
N ILE A 271 -29.81 -14.18 1.97
CA ILE A 271 -31.09 -13.88 2.64
C ILE A 271 -32.02 -13.11 1.68
N LEU A 272 -31.52 -12.09 0.99
CA LEU A 272 -32.31 -11.31 0.04
C LEU A 272 -32.86 -12.16 -1.13
N VAL A 273 -32.04 -13.04 -1.69
CA VAL A 273 -32.46 -13.95 -2.76
C VAL A 273 -33.53 -14.93 -2.26
N ILE A 274 -33.37 -15.49 -1.06
CA ILE A 274 -34.36 -16.39 -0.45
C ILE A 274 -35.69 -15.66 -0.20
N CYS A 275 -35.65 -14.42 0.30
CA CYS A 275 -36.85 -13.60 0.49
C CYS A 275 -37.54 -13.30 -0.84
N PHE A 276 -36.78 -13.01 -1.90
CA PHE A 276 -37.32 -12.72 -3.23
C PHE A 276 -37.99 -13.94 -3.87
N ILE A 277 -37.36 -15.11 -3.80
CA ILE A 277 -37.93 -16.39 -4.27
C ILE A 277 -39.21 -16.71 -3.50
N SER A 278 -39.18 -16.58 -2.17
CA SER A 278 -40.34 -16.83 -1.30
C SER A 278 -41.52 -15.92 -1.66
N PHE A 279 -41.26 -14.64 -1.92
CA PHE A 279 -42.29 -13.68 -2.35
C PHE A 279 -42.94 -14.07 -3.68
N ILE A 280 -42.14 -14.49 -4.68
CA ILE A 280 -42.65 -14.96 -5.97
C ILE A 280 -43.54 -16.20 -5.78
N LEU A 281 -43.06 -17.18 -5.00
CA LEU A 281 -43.80 -18.42 -4.74
C LEU A 281 -45.12 -18.19 -4.00
N CYS A 282 -45.12 -17.33 -2.98
CA CYS A 282 -46.34 -16.96 -2.24
C CYS A 282 -47.37 -16.27 -3.16
N LYS A 283 -46.92 -15.37 -4.04
CA LYS A 283 -47.81 -14.70 -5.00
C LYS A 283 -48.41 -15.67 -6.01
N VAL A 284 -47.65 -16.64 -6.50
CA VAL A 284 -48.12 -17.66 -7.45
C VAL A 284 -49.11 -18.63 -6.78
N ASN A 285 -48.89 -19.02 -5.52
CA ASN A 285 -49.81 -19.90 -4.80
C ASN A 285 -51.13 -19.22 -4.42
N ASN A 286 -51.11 -17.94 -3.99
CA ASN A 286 -52.35 -17.21 -3.70
C ASN A 286 -53.26 -17.09 -4.93
N ASN A 287 -52.70 -17.01 -6.14
CA ASN A 287 -53.47 -17.07 -7.38
C ASN A 287 -54.09 -18.46 -7.66
N LYS A 288 -53.47 -19.56 -7.20
CA LYS A 288 -54.05 -20.91 -7.31
C LYS A 288 -55.17 -21.16 -6.31
N TYR A 289 -55.04 -20.66 -5.07
CA TYR A 289 -56.11 -20.79 -4.06
C TYR A 289 -57.39 -20.01 -4.42
N ILE A 290 -57.26 -18.88 -5.13
CA ILE A 290 -58.42 -18.13 -5.65
C ILE A 290 -59.14 -18.91 -6.77
N LEU A 291 -58.44 -19.76 -7.53
CA LEU A 291 -59.06 -20.62 -8.55
C LEU A 291 -59.80 -21.83 -7.96
N TYR A 292 -59.34 -22.38 -6.84
CA TYR A 292 -60.02 -23.51 -6.17
C TYR A 292 -61.29 -23.13 -5.39
N ILE A 293 -61.46 -21.86 -5.03
CA ILE A 293 -62.67 -21.36 -4.34
C ILE A 293 -63.76 -20.96 -5.37
N LYS A 294 -63.46 -21.02 -6.68
CA LYS A 294 -64.36 -20.59 -7.76
C LYS A 294 -65.01 -21.73 -8.55
N HIS A 295 -64.93 -22.96 -8.05
CA HIS A 295 -65.62 -24.15 -8.55
C HIS A 295 -66.50 -24.74 -7.46
#